data_AF-A0A662XKZ2-F1
#
_entry.id   AF-A0A662XKZ2-F1
#
_cell.length_a   1.000
_cell.length_b   1.000
_cell.length_c   1.000
_cell.angle_alpha   90.00
_cell.angle_beta   90.00
_cell.angle_gamma   90.00
#
_symmetry.space_group_name_H-M   'P 1'
#
loop_
_entity.id
_entity.type
_entity.pdbx_description
1 polymer ?
#
loop_
_entity_poly.entity_id
_entity_poly.type
_entity_poly.pdbx_seq_one_letter_code
_entity_poly.pdbx_strand_id
1 'polypeptide(L)'
;MKLRFSFDFLIAVGYPALCVVKAHRWTILEAGALTQCPCLTLIDGDIAPKTYAEWLQPKNVTDKVAQLAAMGTLEALQLTNRYLPELPEELRGCKGLSHIHIEGTTFSSLQSLPDDMFDDMSALTFMHVGVHPQMTRLPSFRGLTRLKSLTLAQLFALVELPSFESLQHLERLVLVSLLTTESLPDFAPVKNLRAFVTMDRGAWCCNGFIGKCDLQNAMCGLHPLWGTPAVSCTEKRATAATLAVTKKFAATICGGVIIPGVAEGSPTEAGMEQCNGTLYQQCEEPGYAEAICYNARFMGIACSTSPFPVEMRRQQIAQGRICDSEYEAWLGCK
;
A
#
# COMPACT_ATOMS: atom_id res chain seq x y z
N MET A 1 -8.90 24.19 -43.45
CA MET A 1 -9.61 24.70 -42.26
C MET A 1 -9.14 23.88 -41.06
N LYS A 2 -8.24 24.44 -40.24
CA LYS A 2 -7.70 23.79 -39.04
C LYS A 2 -8.73 23.95 -37.91
N LEU A 3 -9.30 22.87 -37.40
CA LEU A 3 -10.01 22.89 -36.13
C LEU A 3 -9.06 22.42 -35.02
N ARG A 4 -8.68 23.38 -34.18
CA ARG A 4 -8.04 23.15 -32.88
C ARG A 4 -9.07 22.49 -31.97
N PHE A 5 -8.71 21.37 -31.33
CA PHE A 5 -9.37 20.92 -30.11
C PHE A 5 -8.52 21.37 -28.93
N SER A 6 -9.08 22.23 -28.10
CA SER A 6 -8.55 22.61 -26.78
C SER A 6 -8.68 21.41 -25.85
N PHE A 7 -7.58 20.96 -25.26
CA PHE A 7 -7.60 20.04 -24.12
C PHE A 7 -7.64 20.90 -22.87
N ASP A 8 -8.84 21.13 -22.33
CA ASP A 8 -9.00 21.67 -20.98
C ASP A 8 -9.15 20.49 -20.01
N PHE A 9 -8.05 20.20 -19.31
CA PHE A 9 -8.04 19.37 -18.10
C PHE A 9 -8.79 20.16 -17.01
N LEU A 10 -10.09 19.96 -16.89
CA LEU A 10 -10.82 20.32 -15.67
C LEU A 10 -10.76 19.13 -14.71
N ILE A 11 -9.95 19.27 -13.66
CA ILE A 11 -10.11 18.51 -12.42
C ILE A 11 -11.47 18.94 -11.86
N ALA A 12 -12.48 18.08 -11.99
CA ALA A 12 -13.78 18.30 -11.38
C ALA A 12 -13.64 18.12 -9.86
N VAL A 13 -13.66 19.24 -9.16
CA VAL A 13 -13.87 19.33 -7.71
C VAL A 13 -15.36 19.12 -7.44
N GLY A 14 -15.70 18.08 -6.68
CA GLY A 14 -17.02 17.85 -6.10
C GLY A 14 -17.88 16.78 -6.80
N TYR A 15 -18.34 15.79 -6.01
CA TYR A 15 -19.17 14.59 -6.32
C TYR A 15 -18.42 13.28 -6.65
N PRO A 16 -18.85 12.14 -6.08
CA PRO A 16 -18.00 10.95 -5.95
C PRO A 16 -17.77 10.31 -7.31
N ALA A 17 -16.52 10.25 -7.75
CA ALA A 17 -16.16 9.53 -8.96
C ALA A 17 -16.53 8.04 -8.82
N LEU A 18 -17.59 7.63 -9.52
CA LEU A 18 -18.11 6.26 -9.54
C LEU A 18 -17.21 5.33 -10.37
N CYS A 19 -16.57 5.86 -11.41
CA CYS A 19 -15.62 5.22 -12.30
C CYS A 19 -14.85 6.33 -13.02
N VAL A 20 -13.52 6.30 -13.05
CA VAL A 20 -12.71 7.40 -13.63
C VAL A 20 -12.47 7.24 -15.14
N VAL A 21 -12.51 6.00 -15.64
CA VAL A 21 -12.44 5.71 -17.09
C VAL A 21 -13.54 4.70 -17.46
N LYS A 22 -14.41 5.10 -18.39
CA LYS A 22 -15.52 4.28 -18.88
C LYS A 22 -15.14 3.56 -20.17
N ALA A 23 -15.67 2.35 -20.36
CA ALA A 23 -15.58 1.64 -21.63
C ALA A 23 -16.61 2.23 -22.60
N HIS A 24 -16.14 2.82 -23.70
CA HIS A 24 -17.03 3.30 -24.76
C HIS A 24 -17.44 2.11 -25.65
N ARG A 25 -18.55 1.46 -25.30
CA ARG A 25 -19.20 0.42 -26.11
C ARG A 25 -20.66 0.76 -26.31
N TRP A 26 -21.20 0.45 -27.49
CA TRP A 26 -22.64 0.51 -27.73
C TRP A 26 -23.31 -0.63 -26.97
N THR A 27 -24.06 -0.32 -25.93
CA THR A 27 -24.85 -1.29 -25.17
C THR A 27 -26.34 -0.93 -25.27
N ILE A 28 -27.18 -1.93 -25.51
CA ILE A 28 -28.63 -1.77 -25.40
C ILE A 28 -28.97 -1.91 -23.92
N LEU A 29 -29.43 -0.84 -23.29
CA LEU A 29 -29.83 -0.83 -21.88
C LEU A 29 -31.35 -0.92 -21.79
N GLU A 30 -31.87 -1.80 -20.94
CA GLU A 30 -33.27 -1.76 -20.54
C GLU A 30 -33.54 -0.52 -19.67
N ALA A 31 -34.71 0.09 -19.82
CA ALA A 31 -35.06 1.32 -19.11
C ALA A 31 -35.02 1.09 -17.59
N GLY A 32 -34.11 1.77 -16.89
CA GLY A 32 -33.90 1.63 -15.44
C GLY A 32 -32.64 0.86 -15.03
N ALA A 33 -31.86 0.33 -15.99
CA ALA A 33 -30.60 -0.34 -15.68
C ALA A 33 -29.52 0.64 -15.18
N LEU A 34 -28.98 0.39 -13.99
CA LEU A 34 -27.86 1.16 -13.37
C LEU A 34 -26.50 0.90 -14.04
N THR A 35 -26.43 -0.03 -15.01
CA THR A 35 -25.23 -0.42 -15.77
C THR A 35 -24.91 0.54 -16.91
N GLN A 36 -24.94 1.86 -16.65
CA GLN A 36 -24.93 2.85 -17.73
C GLN A 36 -23.61 2.99 -18.51
N CYS A 37 -22.50 2.38 -18.07
CA CYS A 37 -21.26 2.19 -18.86
C CYS A 37 -20.37 1.17 -18.12
N PRO A 38 -19.74 0.19 -18.80
CA PRO A 38 -18.75 -0.68 -18.17
C PRO A 38 -17.57 0.15 -17.66
N CYS A 39 -17.06 -0.14 -16.46
CA CYS A 39 -15.92 0.56 -15.91
C CYS A 39 -14.60 -0.07 -16.36
N LEU A 40 -13.63 0.75 -16.79
CA LEU A 40 -12.26 0.31 -17.07
C LEU A 40 -11.34 0.63 -15.89
N THR A 41 -11.56 1.74 -15.18
CA THR A 41 -10.71 2.14 -14.06
C THR A 41 -11.55 2.64 -12.90
N LEU A 42 -11.43 1.96 -11.76
CA LEU A 42 -12.03 2.35 -10.49
C LEU A 42 -10.94 2.90 -9.57
N ILE A 43 -11.04 4.19 -9.24
CA ILE A 43 -10.24 4.82 -8.19
C ILE A 43 -11.21 5.35 -7.15
N ASP A 44 -11.12 4.85 -5.92
CA ASP A 44 -11.93 5.33 -4.80
C ASP A 44 -11.11 5.28 -3.51
N GLY A 45 -10.92 6.43 -2.88
CA GLY A 45 -10.24 6.47 -1.62
C GLY A 45 -10.39 7.80 -0.90
N ASP A 46 -10.17 7.78 0.40
CA ASP A 46 -9.99 8.97 1.20
C ASP A 46 -8.52 9.01 1.60
N ILE A 47 -7.76 9.94 1.04
CA ILE A 47 -6.30 10.00 1.22
C ILE A 47 -5.87 10.84 2.42
N ALA A 48 -6.82 11.50 3.09
CA ALA A 48 -6.58 12.32 4.25
C ALA A 48 -7.83 12.38 5.16
N PRO A 49 -8.26 11.25 5.76
CA PRO A 49 -9.35 11.24 6.73
C PRO A 49 -9.11 12.28 7.82
N LYS A 50 -10.11 13.14 8.07
CA LYS A 50 -9.95 14.34 8.89
C LYS A 50 -10.24 14.08 10.36
N THR A 51 -11.13 13.13 10.64
CA THR A 51 -11.56 12.78 12.00
C THR A 51 -11.23 11.33 12.33
N TYR A 52 -11.05 11.04 13.62
CA TYR A 52 -10.82 9.67 14.07
C TYR A 52 -12.02 8.76 13.81
N ALA A 53 -13.25 9.30 13.91
CA ALA A 53 -14.47 8.57 13.58
C ALA A 53 -14.52 8.12 12.10
N GLU A 54 -14.17 9.01 11.16
CA GLU A 54 -14.07 8.66 9.73
C GLU A 54 -12.97 7.62 9.48
N TRP A 55 -11.83 7.73 10.18
CA TRP A 55 -10.72 6.78 10.10
C TRP A 55 -11.10 5.36 10.56
N LEU A 56 -11.88 5.27 11.66
CA LEU A 56 -12.38 4.01 12.20
C LEU A 56 -13.46 3.36 11.32
N GLN A 57 -14.25 4.18 10.63
CA GLN A 57 -15.41 3.73 9.85
C GLN A 57 -15.31 4.18 8.39
N PRO A 58 -14.33 3.67 7.62
CA PRO A 58 -14.22 4.02 6.22
C PRO A 58 -15.42 3.51 5.43
N LYS A 59 -15.74 4.23 4.35
CA LYS A 59 -16.85 3.89 3.47
C LYS A 59 -16.73 2.47 2.93
N ASN A 60 -17.80 1.68 3.10
CA ASN A 60 -17.93 0.35 2.48
C ASN A 60 -18.13 0.49 0.97
N VAL A 61 -17.32 -0.24 0.21
CA VAL A 61 -17.35 -0.27 -1.26
C VAL A 61 -17.54 -1.67 -1.84
N THR A 62 -17.82 -2.69 -1.02
CA THR A 62 -17.96 -4.08 -1.48
C THR A 62 -18.96 -4.21 -2.62
N ASP A 63 -20.20 -3.75 -2.42
CA ASP A 63 -21.26 -3.81 -3.44
C ASP A 63 -20.91 -2.97 -4.66
N LYS A 64 -20.24 -1.82 -4.45
CA LYS A 64 -19.79 -0.95 -5.54
C LYS A 64 -18.77 -1.65 -6.43
N VAL A 65 -17.77 -2.31 -5.82
CA VAL A 65 -16.74 -3.05 -6.56
C VAL A 65 -17.37 -4.22 -7.31
N ALA A 66 -18.26 -4.99 -6.66
CA ALA A 66 -18.98 -6.10 -7.30
C ALA A 66 -19.76 -5.64 -8.54
N GLN A 67 -20.58 -4.59 -8.39
CA GLN A 67 -21.38 -4.03 -9.49
C GLN A 67 -20.53 -3.55 -10.66
N LEU A 68 -19.40 -2.89 -10.40
CA LEU A 68 -18.52 -2.36 -11.45
C LEU A 68 -17.67 -3.45 -12.11
N ALA A 69 -17.36 -4.53 -11.38
CA ALA A 69 -16.66 -5.69 -11.89
C ALA A 69 -17.56 -6.68 -12.65
N ALA A 70 -18.89 -6.62 -12.45
CA ALA A 70 -19.86 -7.57 -13.02
C ALA A 70 -19.76 -7.75 -14.55
N MET A 71 -19.32 -6.71 -15.28
CA MET A 71 -19.16 -6.78 -16.73
C MET A 71 -17.83 -7.37 -17.21
N GLY A 72 -16.89 -7.66 -16.29
CA GLY A 72 -15.57 -8.21 -16.63
C GLY A 72 -14.65 -7.25 -17.38
N THR A 73 -14.97 -5.96 -17.43
CA THR A 73 -14.21 -4.96 -18.21
C THR A 73 -13.15 -4.22 -17.42
N LEU A 74 -13.08 -4.40 -16.11
CA LEU A 74 -12.19 -3.60 -15.26
C LEU A 74 -10.72 -3.90 -15.59
N GLU A 75 -9.96 -2.85 -15.89
CA GLU A 75 -8.53 -2.90 -16.22
C GLU A 75 -7.65 -2.39 -15.07
N ALA A 76 -8.18 -1.53 -14.20
CA ALA A 76 -7.47 -1.01 -13.04
C ALA A 76 -8.39 -0.79 -11.83
N LEU A 77 -7.92 -1.21 -10.65
CA LEU A 77 -8.57 -1.03 -9.35
C LEU A 77 -7.60 -0.37 -8.37
N GLN A 78 -7.95 0.82 -7.88
CA GLN A 78 -7.23 1.52 -6.81
C GLN A 78 -8.18 1.89 -5.69
N LEU A 79 -7.97 1.31 -4.51
CA LEU A 79 -8.73 1.58 -3.31
C LEU A 79 -7.80 2.03 -2.18
N THR A 80 -8.16 3.12 -1.49
CA THR A 80 -7.39 3.64 -0.35
C THR A 80 -8.35 4.01 0.78
N ASN A 81 -8.14 3.47 1.97
CA ASN A 81 -9.01 3.69 3.14
C ASN A 81 -10.49 3.44 2.83
N ARG A 82 -10.76 2.24 2.34
CA ARG A 82 -12.12 1.75 2.09
C ARG A 82 -12.35 0.44 2.80
N TYR A 83 -13.59 0.23 3.23
CA TYR A 83 -14.00 -1.05 3.79
C TYR A 83 -14.35 -2.01 2.66
N LEU A 84 -13.50 -3.05 2.55
CA LEU A 84 -13.60 -4.15 1.61
C LEU A 84 -12.98 -5.38 2.29
N PRO A 85 -13.76 -6.16 3.07
CA PRO A 85 -13.22 -7.28 3.84
C PRO A 85 -12.81 -8.45 2.93
N GLU A 86 -13.41 -8.55 1.74
CA GLU A 86 -13.14 -9.56 0.73
C GLU A 86 -13.20 -8.92 -0.67
N LEU A 87 -12.44 -9.48 -1.61
CA LEU A 87 -12.59 -9.13 -3.02
C LEU A 87 -13.81 -9.85 -3.61
N PRO A 88 -14.76 -9.13 -4.23
CA PRO A 88 -15.95 -9.76 -4.82
C PRO A 88 -15.57 -10.71 -5.96
N GLU A 89 -16.35 -11.79 -6.12
CA GLU A 89 -16.04 -12.84 -7.09
C GLU A 89 -16.05 -12.36 -8.54
N GLU A 90 -16.83 -11.33 -8.85
CA GLU A 90 -16.93 -10.70 -10.16
C GLU A 90 -15.58 -10.14 -10.65
N LEU A 91 -14.68 -9.77 -9.73
CA LEU A 91 -13.32 -9.35 -10.10
C LEU A 91 -12.55 -10.47 -10.81
N ARG A 92 -12.84 -11.76 -10.53
CA ARG A 92 -12.23 -12.89 -11.25
C ARG A 92 -12.64 -12.93 -12.72
N GLY A 93 -13.79 -12.34 -13.07
CA GLY A 93 -14.26 -12.17 -14.44
C GLY A 93 -13.51 -11.09 -15.23
N CYS A 94 -12.78 -10.19 -14.55
CA CYS A 94 -12.06 -9.08 -15.15
C CYS A 94 -10.70 -9.54 -15.72
N LYS A 95 -10.71 -10.33 -16.79
CA LYS A 95 -9.46 -10.90 -17.39
C LYS A 95 -8.50 -9.84 -17.96
N GLY A 96 -8.97 -8.60 -18.15
CA GLY A 96 -8.16 -7.45 -18.57
C GLY A 96 -7.52 -6.67 -17.41
N LEU A 97 -7.77 -7.06 -16.16
CA LEU A 97 -7.28 -6.36 -14.98
C LEU A 97 -5.74 -6.40 -14.94
N SER A 98 -5.14 -5.23 -15.12
CA SER A 98 -3.70 -5.05 -15.31
C SER A 98 -3.03 -4.35 -14.11
N HIS A 99 -3.82 -3.63 -13.29
CA HIS A 99 -3.36 -2.89 -12.14
C HIS A 99 -4.28 -3.08 -10.93
N ILE A 100 -3.72 -3.51 -9.80
CA ILE A 100 -4.39 -3.55 -8.49
C ILE A 100 -3.56 -2.77 -7.49
N HIS A 101 -4.20 -1.83 -6.80
CA HIS A 101 -3.67 -1.13 -5.64
C HIS A 101 -4.75 -1.12 -4.56
N ILE A 102 -4.49 -1.75 -3.42
CA ILE A 102 -5.41 -1.76 -2.29
C ILE A 102 -4.61 -1.38 -1.04
N GLU A 103 -4.95 -0.24 -0.46
CA GLU A 103 -4.40 0.26 0.80
C GLU A 103 -5.54 0.32 1.82
N GLY A 104 -5.45 -0.51 2.86
CA GLY A 104 -6.42 -0.55 3.96
C GLY A 104 -6.09 0.41 5.09
N THR A 105 -6.78 0.20 6.21
CA THR A 105 -6.44 0.78 7.51
C THR A 105 -6.27 -0.34 8.53
N THR A 106 -5.73 -0.02 9.71
CA THR A 106 -5.63 -0.99 10.83
C THR A 106 -6.99 -1.58 11.22
N PHE A 107 -8.08 -0.84 10.99
CA PHE A 107 -9.45 -1.21 11.35
C PHE A 107 -10.27 -1.72 10.15
N SER A 108 -9.82 -1.41 8.93
CA SER A 108 -10.49 -1.75 7.68
C SER A 108 -9.52 -2.43 6.74
N SER A 109 -9.47 -3.75 6.84
CA SER A 109 -8.54 -4.58 6.09
C SER A 109 -9.25 -5.70 5.33
N LEU A 110 -8.62 -6.14 4.24
CA LEU A 110 -8.94 -7.44 3.65
C LEU A 110 -8.67 -8.51 4.71
N GLN A 111 -9.68 -9.29 5.05
CA GLN A 111 -9.58 -10.35 6.05
C GLN A 111 -9.00 -11.62 5.44
N SER A 112 -9.46 -11.97 4.23
CA SER A 112 -8.97 -13.12 3.49
C SER A 112 -9.17 -12.93 1.99
N LEU A 113 -8.45 -13.74 1.20
CA LEU A 113 -8.66 -13.90 -0.23
C LEU A 113 -8.83 -15.39 -0.52
N PRO A 114 -9.74 -15.77 -1.43
CA PRO A 114 -9.87 -17.16 -1.84
C PRO A 114 -8.62 -17.62 -2.57
N ASP A 115 -8.26 -18.90 -2.42
CA ASP A 115 -6.98 -19.45 -2.88
C ASP A 115 -6.75 -19.33 -4.40
N ASP A 116 -7.83 -19.25 -5.17
CA ASP A 116 -7.89 -19.14 -6.62
C ASP A 116 -8.07 -17.70 -7.13
N MET A 117 -8.06 -16.68 -6.24
CA MET A 117 -8.33 -15.28 -6.60
C MET A 117 -7.53 -14.79 -7.82
N PHE A 118 -6.27 -15.22 -7.93
CA PHE A 118 -5.36 -14.74 -8.97
C PHE A 118 -5.15 -15.73 -10.13
N ASP A 119 -5.84 -16.88 -10.16
CA ASP A 119 -5.57 -17.96 -11.11
C ASP A 119 -5.74 -17.53 -12.58
N ASP A 120 -6.69 -16.63 -12.85
CA ASP A 120 -6.99 -16.14 -14.20
C ASP A 120 -6.57 -14.68 -14.44
N MET A 121 -5.79 -14.07 -13.54
CA MET A 121 -5.38 -12.66 -13.64
C MET A 121 -4.06 -12.50 -14.43
N SER A 122 -3.96 -13.16 -15.59
CA SER A 122 -2.74 -13.17 -16.43
C SER A 122 -2.37 -11.81 -17.03
N ALA A 123 -3.31 -10.87 -17.10
CA ALA A 123 -3.06 -9.50 -17.54
C ALA A 123 -2.42 -8.62 -16.45
N LEU A 124 -2.40 -9.06 -15.18
CA LEU A 124 -1.93 -8.25 -14.06
C LEU A 124 -0.42 -7.98 -14.19
N THR A 125 -0.05 -6.70 -14.21
CA THR A 125 1.34 -6.23 -14.32
C THR A 125 1.82 -5.50 -13.07
N PHE A 126 0.90 -4.91 -12.32
CA PHE A 126 1.18 -4.18 -11.08
C PHE A 126 0.22 -4.65 -9.97
N MET A 127 0.79 -5.02 -8.84
CA MET A 127 0.02 -5.36 -7.64
C MET A 127 0.65 -4.69 -6.41
N HIS A 128 -0.15 -3.89 -5.72
CA HIS A 128 0.15 -3.29 -4.42
C HIS A 128 -0.94 -3.66 -3.43
N VAL A 129 -0.57 -4.29 -2.33
CA VAL A 129 -1.48 -4.67 -1.24
C VAL A 129 -0.84 -4.21 0.08
N GLY A 130 -1.49 -3.25 0.74
CA GLY A 130 -0.95 -2.54 1.89
C GLY A 130 -1.94 -2.42 3.04
N VAL A 131 -1.41 -2.45 4.27
CA VAL A 131 -2.14 -2.20 5.53
C VAL A 131 -3.29 -3.20 5.73
N HIS A 132 -2.94 -4.48 5.78
CA HIS A 132 -3.84 -5.56 6.18
C HIS A 132 -3.19 -6.41 7.27
N PRO A 133 -3.10 -5.89 8.51
CA PRO A 133 -2.24 -6.46 9.55
C PRO A 133 -2.69 -7.85 10.02
N GLN A 134 -3.96 -8.20 9.83
CA GLN A 134 -4.54 -9.50 10.22
C GLN A 134 -4.45 -10.56 9.12
N MET A 135 -3.95 -10.22 7.93
CA MET A 135 -3.86 -11.16 6.81
C MET A 135 -2.75 -12.17 7.06
N THR A 136 -3.12 -13.44 7.25
CA THR A 136 -2.18 -14.52 7.59
C THR A 136 -1.61 -15.25 6.37
N ARG A 137 -2.32 -15.21 5.25
CA ARG A 137 -1.98 -15.90 4.00
C ARG A 137 -2.39 -15.07 2.78
N LEU A 138 -1.64 -15.25 1.70
CA LEU A 138 -1.98 -14.77 0.36
C LEU A 138 -2.31 -15.97 -0.55
N PRO A 139 -3.18 -15.79 -1.55
CA PRO A 139 -3.50 -16.83 -2.52
C PRO A 139 -2.32 -17.08 -3.47
N SER A 140 -2.39 -18.16 -4.24
CA SER A 140 -1.33 -18.54 -5.16
C SER A 140 -1.09 -17.48 -6.23
N PHE A 141 0.18 -17.25 -6.59
CA PHE A 141 0.55 -16.36 -7.69
C PHE A 141 0.59 -17.05 -9.06
N ARG A 142 0.14 -18.31 -9.17
CA ARG A 142 0.25 -19.12 -10.39
C ARG A 142 -0.28 -18.44 -11.66
N GLY A 143 -1.36 -17.67 -11.56
CA GLY A 143 -1.95 -16.96 -12.70
C GLY A 143 -1.26 -15.65 -13.07
N LEU A 144 -0.41 -15.09 -12.20
CA LEU A 144 0.23 -13.78 -12.32
C LEU A 144 1.45 -13.76 -13.26
N THR A 145 1.32 -14.39 -14.43
CA THR A 145 2.42 -14.67 -15.36
C THR A 145 3.05 -13.43 -16.00
N ARG A 146 2.38 -12.26 -15.99
CA ARG A 146 2.89 -10.99 -16.54
C ARG A 146 3.25 -9.96 -15.47
N LEU A 147 3.24 -10.34 -14.19
CA LEU A 147 3.47 -9.40 -13.10
C LEU A 147 4.89 -8.83 -13.17
N LYS A 148 5.00 -7.51 -13.19
CA LYS A 148 6.26 -6.76 -13.24
C LYS A 148 6.61 -6.10 -11.93
N SER A 149 5.61 -5.68 -11.16
CA SER A 149 5.80 -4.99 -9.89
C SER A 149 4.90 -5.57 -8.82
N LEU A 150 5.51 -6.03 -7.73
CA LEU A 150 4.83 -6.53 -6.54
C LEU A 150 5.26 -5.70 -5.32
N THR A 151 4.29 -5.11 -4.63
CA THR A 151 4.51 -4.44 -3.34
C THR A 151 3.55 -5.02 -2.31
N LEU A 152 4.12 -5.50 -1.19
CA LEU A 152 3.39 -5.99 -0.03
C LEU A 152 3.86 -5.19 1.19
N ALA A 153 2.93 -4.48 1.84
CA ALA A 153 3.27 -3.57 2.93
C ALA A 153 2.35 -3.78 4.14
N GLN A 154 2.93 -3.84 5.34
CA GLN A 154 2.19 -3.94 6.60
C GLN A 154 1.19 -5.13 6.64
N LEU A 155 1.64 -6.29 6.17
CA LEU A 155 0.96 -7.57 6.35
C LEU A 155 1.58 -8.25 7.58
N PHE A 156 1.30 -7.68 8.76
CA PHE A 156 2.00 -8.01 10.00
C PHE A 156 1.89 -9.48 10.41
N ALA A 157 0.75 -10.11 10.15
CA ALA A 157 0.47 -11.50 10.47
C ALA A 157 0.78 -12.49 9.32
N LEU A 158 1.32 -12.01 8.19
CA LEU A 158 1.60 -12.88 7.04
C LEU A 158 2.70 -13.88 7.40
N VAL A 159 2.35 -15.17 7.36
CA VAL A 159 3.27 -16.24 7.78
C VAL A 159 4.30 -16.53 6.69
N GLU A 160 3.85 -16.60 5.44
CA GLU A 160 4.69 -16.91 4.30
C GLU A 160 4.21 -16.23 3.01
N LEU A 161 5.16 -16.02 2.10
CA LEU A 161 4.88 -15.55 0.74
C LEU A 161 4.58 -16.74 -0.18
N PRO A 162 3.63 -16.60 -1.13
CA PRO A 162 3.40 -17.61 -2.17
C PRO A 162 4.64 -17.85 -3.04
N SER A 163 4.67 -18.99 -3.72
CA SER A 163 5.74 -19.34 -4.67
C SER A 163 5.85 -18.33 -5.82
N PHE A 164 7.09 -18.08 -6.28
CA PHE A 164 7.40 -17.16 -7.37
C PHE A 164 7.60 -17.86 -8.73
N GLU A 165 7.25 -19.15 -8.85
CA GLU A 165 7.41 -19.95 -10.08
C GLU A 165 6.86 -19.30 -11.36
N SER A 166 5.71 -18.62 -11.26
CA SER A 166 5.05 -17.95 -12.38
C SER A 166 5.57 -16.52 -12.64
N LEU A 167 6.35 -15.93 -11.74
CA LEU A 167 6.70 -14.51 -11.75
C LEU A 167 7.94 -14.18 -12.60
N GLN A 168 8.09 -14.81 -13.76
CA GLN A 168 9.30 -14.72 -14.60
C GLN A 168 9.59 -13.31 -15.12
N HIS A 169 8.56 -12.46 -15.18
CA HIS A 169 8.64 -11.07 -15.63
C HIS A 169 8.77 -10.05 -14.48
N LEU A 170 8.92 -10.50 -13.23
CA LEU A 170 9.01 -9.60 -12.09
C LEU A 170 10.29 -8.76 -12.17
N GLU A 171 10.11 -7.45 -12.20
CA GLU A 171 11.18 -6.44 -12.28
C GLU A 171 11.37 -5.71 -10.95
N ARG A 172 10.31 -5.56 -10.15
CA ARG A 172 10.33 -4.86 -8.87
C ARG A 172 9.61 -5.66 -7.80
N LEU A 173 10.30 -5.88 -6.67
CA LEU A 173 9.75 -6.46 -5.46
C LEU A 173 10.00 -5.52 -4.28
N VAL A 174 8.95 -5.14 -3.56
CA VAL A 174 9.03 -4.31 -2.36
C VAL A 174 8.26 -4.99 -1.23
N LEU A 175 8.95 -5.29 -0.14
CA LEU A 175 8.37 -5.91 1.06
C LEU A 175 8.58 -4.96 2.24
N VAL A 176 7.52 -4.51 2.89
CA VAL A 176 7.60 -3.54 3.99
C VAL A 176 6.88 -4.07 5.21
N SER A 177 7.57 -4.14 6.35
CA SER A 177 6.99 -4.55 7.64
C SER A 177 6.22 -5.88 7.57
N LEU A 178 6.89 -6.96 7.15
CA LEU A 178 6.35 -8.33 7.17
C LEU A 178 6.82 -9.04 8.44
N LEU A 179 6.22 -8.66 9.56
CA LEU A 179 6.80 -8.85 10.89
C LEU A 179 6.90 -10.33 11.33
N THR A 180 5.99 -11.19 10.86
CA THR A 180 5.99 -12.63 11.15
C THR A 180 6.62 -13.50 10.07
N THR A 181 6.89 -12.97 8.88
CA THR A 181 7.41 -13.77 7.77
C THR A 181 8.89 -14.10 8.02
N GLU A 182 9.21 -15.39 8.15
CA GLU A 182 10.56 -15.86 8.53
C GLU A 182 11.47 -16.18 7.33
N SER A 183 10.92 -16.39 6.15
CA SER A 183 11.66 -16.84 4.96
C SER A 183 11.11 -16.22 3.68
N LEU A 184 11.94 -16.20 2.63
CA LEU A 184 11.55 -15.79 1.28
C LEU A 184 11.36 -17.04 0.39
N PRO A 185 10.52 -16.97 -0.67
CA PRO A 185 10.40 -18.06 -1.63
C PRO A 185 11.66 -18.21 -2.49
N ASP A 186 11.73 -19.26 -3.30
CA ASP A 186 12.84 -19.45 -4.24
C ASP A 186 12.81 -18.37 -5.34
N PHE A 187 13.94 -17.72 -5.56
CA PHE A 187 14.10 -16.67 -6.56
C PHE A 187 14.70 -17.18 -7.88
N ALA A 188 14.94 -18.47 -8.04
CA ALA A 188 15.38 -19.05 -9.31
C ALA A 188 14.51 -18.66 -10.54
N PRO A 189 13.17 -18.51 -10.42
CA PRO A 189 12.31 -18.10 -11.54
C PRO A 189 12.38 -16.60 -11.90
N VAL A 190 12.65 -15.71 -10.93
CA VAL A 190 12.58 -14.24 -11.07
C VAL A 190 13.89 -13.65 -11.62
N LYS A 191 14.25 -14.03 -12.85
CA LYS A 191 15.54 -13.67 -13.47
C LYS A 191 15.64 -12.20 -13.88
N ASN A 192 14.53 -11.50 -14.04
CA ASN A 192 14.45 -10.13 -14.54
C ASN A 192 14.45 -9.06 -13.44
N LEU A 193 14.66 -9.45 -12.18
CA LEU A 193 14.54 -8.54 -11.04
C LEU A 193 15.59 -7.41 -11.12
N ARG A 194 15.09 -6.17 -11.16
CA ARG A 194 15.85 -4.91 -11.24
C ARG A 194 15.90 -4.17 -9.92
N ALA A 195 14.88 -4.32 -9.08
CA ALA A 195 14.81 -3.74 -7.75
C ALA A 195 14.23 -4.75 -6.76
N PHE A 196 14.92 -4.96 -5.65
CA PHE A 196 14.42 -5.68 -4.49
C PHE A 196 14.65 -4.83 -3.24
N VAL A 197 13.58 -4.38 -2.61
CA VAL A 197 13.64 -3.53 -1.42
C VAL A 197 12.93 -4.24 -0.28
N THR A 198 13.59 -4.32 0.87
CA THR A 198 12.92 -4.66 2.13
C THR A 198 13.09 -3.50 3.09
N MET A 199 11.99 -3.02 3.66
CA MET A 199 12.02 -1.98 4.69
C MET A 199 11.39 -2.50 5.95
N ASP A 200 11.92 -2.07 7.09
CA ASP A 200 11.52 -2.52 8.41
C ASP A 200 11.88 -4.00 8.66
N ARG A 201 11.32 -4.61 9.71
CA ARG A 201 11.59 -6.01 10.07
C ARG A 201 11.24 -7.01 8.95
N GLY A 202 12.22 -7.84 8.61
CA GLY A 202 12.06 -9.12 7.92
C GLY A 202 12.99 -10.15 8.55
N ALA A 203 12.43 -11.14 9.25
CA ALA A 203 13.21 -12.06 10.09
C ALA A 203 14.25 -12.88 9.30
N TRP A 204 14.00 -13.11 8.01
CA TRP A 204 14.95 -13.75 7.08
C TRP A 204 16.34 -13.08 7.03
N CYS A 205 16.43 -11.80 7.41
CA CYS A 205 17.67 -11.03 7.44
C CYS A 205 18.62 -11.42 8.58
N CYS A 206 18.13 -12.08 9.63
CA CYS A 206 18.89 -12.33 10.85
C CYS A 206 18.64 -13.68 11.50
N ASN A 207 17.58 -14.41 11.11
CA ASN A 207 17.26 -15.74 11.68
C ASN A 207 18.08 -16.90 11.08
N GLY A 208 19.02 -16.60 10.18
CA GLY A 208 19.85 -17.61 9.50
C GLY A 208 19.31 -18.14 8.16
N PHE A 209 18.20 -17.59 7.64
CA PHE A 209 17.65 -18.02 6.35
C PHE A 209 18.56 -17.66 5.16
N ILE A 210 19.01 -16.40 5.04
CA ILE A 210 19.89 -15.93 3.95
C ILE A 210 21.37 -15.83 4.33
N GLY A 211 21.74 -16.27 5.54
CA GLY A 211 23.06 -16.05 6.10
C GLY A 211 23.26 -16.74 7.44
N LYS A 212 24.15 -16.21 8.28
CA LYS A 212 24.32 -16.69 9.65
C LYS A 212 23.19 -16.15 10.53
N CYS A 213 22.74 -16.95 11.48
CA CYS A 213 21.80 -16.46 12.48
C CYS A 213 22.51 -15.45 13.41
N ASP A 214 21.91 -14.28 13.58
CA ASP A 214 22.36 -13.20 14.45
C ASP A 214 21.14 -12.64 15.20
N LEU A 215 20.85 -13.21 16.38
CA LEU A 215 19.75 -12.78 17.23
C LEU A 215 20.02 -11.45 17.97
N GLN A 216 21.24 -10.90 17.86
CA GLN A 216 21.55 -9.56 18.38
C GLN A 216 21.15 -8.47 17.38
N ASN A 217 20.88 -8.84 16.12
CA ASN A 217 20.37 -7.91 15.13
C ASN A 217 18.98 -7.38 15.53
N ALA A 218 18.79 -6.07 15.43
CA ALA A 218 17.53 -5.40 15.81
C ALA A 218 16.29 -5.94 15.07
N MET A 219 16.46 -6.48 13.85
CA MET A 219 15.37 -7.12 13.10
C MET A 219 14.89 -8.45 13.72
N CYS A 220 15.70 -9.09 14.57
CA CYS A 220 15.35 -10.33 15.24
C CYS A 220 14.93 -10.14 16.70
N GLY A 221 15.18 -8.97 17.28
CA GLY A 221 14.77 -8.63 18.65
C GLY A 221 13.28 -8.26 18.77
N LEU A 222 12.91 -7.78 19.96
CA LEU A 222 11.62 -7.14 20.19
C LEU A 222 11.50 -5.89 19.31
N HIS A 223 10.45 -5.78 18.51
CA HIS A 223 10.29 -4.65 17.61
C HIS A 223 9.97 -3.36 18.40
N PRO A 224 10.73 -2.27 18.24
CA PRO A 224 10.59 -1.07 19.08
C PRO A 224 9.29 -0.30 18.83
N LEU A 225 8.81 -0.25 17.58
CA LEU A 225 7.53 0.41 17.24
C LEU A 225 6.31 -0.51 17.39
N TRP A 226 6.33 -1.68 16.76
CA TRP A 226 5.18 -2.59 16.70
C TRP A 226 5.04 -3.57 17.88
N GLY A 227 6.04 -3.67 18.77
CA GLY A 227 6.02 -4.60 19.91
C GLY A 227 6.07 -6.08 19.54
N THR A 228 6.32 -6.43 18.28
CA THR A 228 6.38 -7.84 17.84
C THR A 228 7.53 -8.58 18.54
N PRO A 229 7.31 -9.80 19.10
CA PRO A 229 8.31 -10.55 19.86
C PRO A 229 9.59 -10.85 19.08
N ALA A 230 10.68 -11.18 19.79
CA ALA A 230 11.91 -11.68 19.17
C ALA A 230 11.67 -13.00 18.43
N VAL A 231 12.44 -13.25 17.37
CA VAL A 231 12.41 -14.52 16.60
C VAL A 231 13.56 -15.43 17.01
N SER A 232 13.41 -16.72 16.71
CA SER A 232 14.44 -17.74 16.88
C SER A 232 15.19 -17.99 15.58
N CYS A 233 16.37 -18.63 15.67
CA CYS A 233 17.04 -19.14 14.48
C CYS A 233 16.16 -20.21 13.79
N THR A 234 16.15 -20.21 12.47
CA THR A 234 15.43 -21.21 11.67
C THR A 234 16.40 -22.26 11.12
N GLU A 235 15.90 -23.46 10.83
CA GLU A 235 16.64 -24.47 10.04
C GLU A 235 16.42 -24.31 8.53
N LYS A 236 15.42 -23.52 8.12
CA LYS A 236 15.18 -23.23 6.70
C LYS A 236 16.39 -22.48 6.12
N ARG A 237 16.78 -22.83 4.89
CA ARG A 237 17.88 -22.19 4.17
C ARG A 237 17.40 -21.73 2.80
N ALA A 238 17.83 -20.53 2.41
CA ALA A 238 17.62 -20.01 1.08
C ALA A 238 18.33 -20.88 0.04
N THR A 239 17.73 -21.01 -1.15
CA THR A 239 18.37 -21.68 -2.30
C THR A 239 19.60 -20.89 -2.76
N ALA A 240 20.48 -21.51 -3.55
CA ALA A 240 21.62 -20.81 -4.15
C ALA A 240 21.18 -19.61 -5.01
N ALA A 241 20.03 -19.71 -5.69
CA ALA A 241 19.47 -18.62 -6.48
C ALA A 241 18.98 -17.48 -5.59
N THR A 242 18.24 -17.78 -4.52
CA THR A 242 17.79 -16.77 -3.55
C THR A 242 18.97 -16.06 -2.89
N LEU A 243 20.01 -16.80 -2.47
CA LEU A 243 21.24 -16.22 -1.92
C LEU A 243 21.97 -15.30 -2.91
N ALA A 244 22.00 -15.66 -4.20
CA ALA A 244 22.61 -14.82 -5.23
C ALA A 244 21.85 -13.50 -5.40
N VAL A 245 20.51 -13.54 -5.37
CA VAL A 245 19.69 -12.33 -5.49
C VAL A 245 19.76 -11.46 -4.24
N THR A 246 19.71 -12.03 -3.04
CA THR A 246 19.85 -11.25 -1.80
C THR A 246 21.21 -10.58 -1.72
N LYS A 247 22.28 -11.26 -2.16
CA LYS A 247 23.61 -10.66 -2.30
C LYS A 247 23.64 -9.52 -3.32
N LYS A 248 22.99 -9.69 -4.49
CA LYS A 248 22.89 -8.65 -5.52
C LYS A 248 22.23 -7.37 -4.99
N PHE A 249 21.24 -7.49 -4.10
CA PHE A 249 20.46 -6.38 -3.56
C PHE A 249 20.77 -6.05 -2.09
N ALA A 250 21.95 -6.43 -1.59
CA ALA A 250 22.31 -6.27 -0.17
C ALA A 250 22.23 -4.82 0.34
N ALA A 251 22.31 -3.82 -0.53
CA ALA A 251 22.24 -2.40 -0.15
C ALA A 251 20.80 -1.90 0.12
N THR A 252 19.78 -2.63 -0.37
CA THR A 252 18.38 -2.22 -0.31
C THR A 252 17.50 -3.20 0.46
N ILE A 253 18.11 -4.24 1.02
CA ILE A 253 17.44 -5.20 1.89
C ILE A 253 18.16 -5.25 3.24
N CYS A 254 17.47 -5.71 4.28
CA CYS A 254 18.07 -5.96 5.59
C CYS A 254 18.81 -4.77 6.20
N GLY A 255 18.36 -3.54 5.91
CA GLY A 255 19.00 -2.32 6.42
C GLY A 255 18.78 -2.13 7.92
N GLY A 256 17.53 -1.92 8.34
CA GLY A 256 17.20 -1.69 9.74
C GLY A 256 15.70 -1.70 10.01
N VAL A 257 15.35 -1.63 11.29
CA VAL A 257 13.96 -1.55 11.76
C VAL A 257 13.51 -0.10 11.87
N ILE A 258 12.21 0.12 11.70
CA ILE A 258 11.57 1.39 11.96
C ILE A 258 11.55 1.62 13.48
N ILE A 259 11.99 2.81 13.88
CA ILE A 259 11.97 3.27 15.28
C ILE A 259 10.97 4.42 15.44
N PRO A 260 10.42 4.62 16.66
CA PRO A 260 9.61 5.80 16.96
C PRO A 260 10.32 7.10 16.56
N GLY A 261 9.57 8.06 15.99
CA GLY A 261 10.10 9.33 15.50
C GLY A 261 10.70 9.29 14.08
N VAL A 262 10.87 8.11 13.47
CA VAL A 262 11.31 7.97 12.06
C VAL A 262 10.14 7.63 11.14
N ALA A 263 9.25 6.72 11.58
CA ALA A 263 7.98 6.49 10.92
C ALA A 263 6.83 6.46 11.91
N GLU A 264 5.66 6.86 11.43
CA GLU A 264 4.44 6.97 12.21
C GLU A 264 3.79 5.60 12.41
N GLY A 265 3.28 5.36 13.62
CA GLY A 265 2.36 4.26 13.90
C GLY A 265 0.98 4.53 13.32
N SER A 266 -0.01 3.74 13.72
CA SER A 266 -1.41 4.06 13.38
C SER A 266 -1.84 5.36 14.08
N PRO A 267 -2.61 6.24 13.40
CA PRO A 267 -3.19 7.42 14.02
C PRO A 267 -3.94 7.08 15.32
N THR A 268 -3.73 7.90 16.35
CA THR A 268 -4.47 7.87 17.60
C THR A 268 -5.57 8.94 17.59
N GLU A 269 -6.61 8.75 18.41
CA GLU A 269 -7.69 9.73 18.55
C GLU A 269 -7.13 11.10 18.97
N ALA A 270 -6.37 11.14 20.07
CA ALA A 270 -5.75 12.36 20.57
C ALA A 270 -4.83 13.04 19.54
N GLY A 271 -4.07 12.25 18.77
CA GLY A 271 -3.18 12.79 17.73
C GLY A 271 -3.95 13.42 16.56
N MET A 272 -5.10 12.86 16.19
CA MET A 272 -5.96 13.43 15.14
C MET A 272 -6.75 14.64 15.65
N GLU A 273 -7.21 14.62 16.91
CA GLU A 273 -7.94 15.72 17.54
C GLU A 273 -7.11 17.01 17.59
N GLN A 274 -5.82 16.93 17.93
CA GLN A 274 -4.91 18.08 17.90
C GLN A 274 -4.85 18.75 16.51
N CYS A 275 -4.93 17.93 15.46
CA CYS A 275 -4.80 18.38 14.09
C CYS A 275 -6.11 18.87 13.48
N ASN A 276 -7.25 18.38 13.96
CA ASN A 276 -8.59 18.78 13.51
C ASN A 276 -8.73 18.80 11.97
N GLY A 277 -8.12 17.82 11.29
CA GLY A 277 -8.12 17.71 9.82
C GLY A 277 -7.29 18.76 9.06
N THR A 278 -6.43 19.51 9.75
CA THR A 278 -5.58 20.56 9.18
C THR A 278 -4.15 20.05 9.00
N LEU A 279 -3.65 20.06 7.77
CA LEU A 279 -2.26 19.69 7.48
C LEU A 279 -1.30 20.81 7.87
N TYR A 280 -0.08 20.42 8.23
CA TYR A 280 1.08 21.28 8.49
C TYR A 280 0.98 22.21 9.71
N GLN A 281 -0.14 22.17 10.44
CA GLN A 281 -0.25 22.77 11.75
C GLN A 281 0.75 22.13 12.73
N GLN A 282 1.30 22.94 13.63
CA GLN A 282 2.10 22.44 14.74
C GLN A 282 1.22 21.68 15.74
N CYS A 283 1.71 20.53 16.20
CA CYS A 283 1.09 19.74 17.27
C CYS A 283 2.15 19.37 18.31
N GLU A 284 1.71 18.79 19.43
CA GLU A 284 2.58 18.46 20.56
C GLU A 284 2.55 16.95 20.86
N GLU A 285 3.73 16.35 20.98
CA GLU A 285 3.91 14.98 21.44
C GLU A 285 5.05 14.93 22.48
N PRO A 286 4.84 14.37 23.68
CA PRO A 286 5.85 14.35 24.73
C PRO A 286 7.17 13.71 24.27
N GLY A 287 8.28 14.41 24.52
CA GLY A 287 9.62 13.93 24.16
C GLY A 287 10.11 14.37 22.79
N TYR A 288 9.32 15.10 22.02
CA TYR A 288 9.70 15.65 20.71
C TYR A 288 9.65 17.18 20.73
N ALA A 289 10.66 17.81 20.12
CA ALA A 289 10.78 19.27 20.10
C ALA A 289 9.84 19.93 19.08
N GLU A 290 9.64 19.27 17.94
CA GLU A 290 8.72 19.70 16.89
C GLU A 290 7.91 18.48 16.45
N ALA A 291 6.60 18.67 16.30
CA ALA A 291 5.70 17.71 15.68
C ALA A 291 4.72 18.47 14.77
N ILE A 292 4.24 17.78 13.74
CA ILE A 292 3.47 18.37 12.65
C ILE A 292 2.26 17.51 12.31
N CYS A 293 1.14 18.16 12.07
CA CYS A 293 -0.05 17.49 11.56
C CYS A 293 0.18 17.03 10.12
N TYR A 294 0.24 15.72 9.91
CA TYR A 294 0.56 15.12 8.63
C TYR A 294 -0.21 13.82 8.43
N ASN A 295 -0.35 13.39 7.17
CA ASN A 295 -0.97 12.13 6.79
C ASN A 295 0.06 11.21 6.12
N ALA A 296 0.94 10.58 6.90
CA ALA A 296 1.83 9.59 6.31
C ALA A 296 1.04 8.45 5.67
N ARG A 297 1.47 8.01 4.49
CA ARG A 297 0.89 6.85 3.77
C ARG A 297 -0.63 6.92 3.58
N PHE A 298 -1.15 8.12 3.31
CA PHE A 298 -2.58 8.36 3.15
C PHE A 298 -3.42 8.02 4.39
N MET A 299 -2.82 7.89 5.58
CA MET A 299 -3.58 7.66 6.83
C MET A 299 -4.37 8.92 7.25
N GLY A 300 -5.11 8.84 8.35
CA GLY A 300 -5.73 10.01 8.96
C GLY A 300 -4.70 11.11 9.28
N ILE A 301 -5.11 12.38 9.17
CA ILE A 301 -4.26 13.53 9.53
C ILE A 301 -4.05 13.50 11.05
N ALA A 302 -2.84 13.19 11.49
CA ALA A 302 -2.50 13.02 12.89
C ALA A 302 -1.19 13.73 13.22
N CYS A 303 -0.95 13.94 14.52
CA CYS A 303 0.30 14.49 14.99
C CYS A 303 1.46 13.55 14.68
N SER A 304 2.39 14.03 13.86
CA SER A 304 3.59 13.31 13.44
C SER A 304 4.82 13.86 14.14
N THR A 305 5.57 12.97 14.77
CA THR A 305 6.88 13.27 15.36
C THR A 305 8.04 13.10 14.39
N SER A 306 7.75 12.73 13.14
CA SER A 306 8.79 12.59 12.13
C SER A 306 9.35 13.97 11.76
N PRO A 307 10.68 14.13 11.68
CA PRO A 307 11.26 15.39 11.22
C PRO A 307 11.10 15.59 9.70
N PHE A 308 10.84 14.52 8.94
CA PHE A 308 10.83 14.58 7.49
C PHE A 308 9.69 15.44 6.91
N PRO A 309 8.43 15.35 7.38
CA PRO A 309 7.37 16.23 6.88
C PRO A 309 7.61 17.70 7.20
N VAL A 310 8.20 18.01 8.37
CA VAL A 310 8.59 19.38 8.75
C VAL A 310 9.61 19.95 7.77
N GLU A 311 10.71 19.24 7.56
CA GLU A 311 11.78 19.67 6.65
C GLU A 311 11.28 19.77 5.20
N MET A 312 10.51 18.78 4.76
CA MET A 312 9.88 18.78 3.44
C MET A 312 9.00 20.01 3.24
N ARG A 313 8.17 20.37 4.24
CA ARG A 313 7.26 21.50 4.10
C ARG A 313 7.98 22.85 4.16
N ARG A 314 9.00 23.00 5.02
CA ARG A 314 9.89 24.19 5.02
C ARG A 314 10.51 24.42 3.64
N GLN A 315 11.02 23.35 3.01
CA GLN A 315 11.58 23.44 1.65
C GLN A 315 10.53 23.81 0.59
N GLN A 316 9.31 23.26 0.68
CA GLN A 316 8.23 23.63 -0.22
C GLN A 316 7.85 25.12 -0.11
N ILE A 317 7.74 25.65 1.11
CA ILE A 317 7.46 27.07 1.37
C ILE A 317 8.59 27.94 0.81
N ALA A 318 9.85 27.56 1.07
CA ALA A 318 11.02 28.28 0.53
C ALA A 318 11.07 28.30 -1.01
N GLN A 319 10.49 27.30 -1.67
CA GLN A 319 10.34 27.23 -3.13
C GLN A 319 9.09 27.96 -3.66
N GLY A 320 8.35 28.67 -2.80
CA GLY A 320 7.18 29.47 -3.17
C GLY A 320 5.90 28.66 -3.35
N ARG A 321 5.79 27.46 -2.74
CA ARG A 321 4.49 26.78 -2.66
C ARG A 321 3.55 27.56 -1.75
N ILE A 322 2.28 27.61 -2.16
CA ILE A 322 1.20 28.21 -1.37
C ILE A 322 1.17 27.55 0.02
N CYS A 323 1.07 28.38 1.05
CA CYS A 323 0.97 27.99 2.44
C CYS A 323 -0.07 28.85 3.16
N ASP A 324 -0.59 28.33 4.25
CA ASP A 324 -1.52 29.02 5.13
C ASP A 324 -0.76 29.69 6.28
N SER A 325 -0.77 31.02 6.33
CA SER A 325 -0.06 31.78 7.37
C SER A 325 -0.61 31.54 8.77
N GLU A 326 -1.87 31.10 8.93
CA GLU A 326 -2.46 30.80 10.24
C GLU A 326 -1.80 29.55 10.86
N TYR A 327 -1.64 28.49 10.06
CA TYR A 327 -1.17 27.19 10.53
C TYR A 327 0.32 26.93 10.28
N GLU A 328 0.93 27.63 9.31
CA GLU A 328 2.27 27.32 8.80
C GLU A 328 3.29 28.45 9.03
N ALA A 329 2.94 29.48 9.79
CA ALA A 329 3.90 30.55 10.15
C ALA A 329 5.17 30.01 10.83
N TRP A 330 5.02 28.99 11.67
CA TRP A 330 6.13 28.30 12.36
C TRP A 330 7.07 27.55 11.39
N LEU A 331 6.63 27.29 10.15
CA LEU A 331 7.41 26.71 9.06
C LEU A 331 8.03 27.78 8.15
N GLY A 332 7.82 29.07 8.45
CA GLY A 332 8.32 30.19 7.66
C GLY A 332 7.35 30.71 6.59
N CYS A 333 6.07 30.32 6.64
CA CYS A 333 5.03 30.94 5.81
C CYS A 333 4.87 32.43 6.19
N LYS A 334 4.70 33.29 5.18
CA LYS A 334 4.55 34.73 5.33
C LYS A 334 3.26 35.20 4.69
#